data_AF-A0A650A610-F1
#
_entry.id   AF-A0A650A610-F1
#
_cell.length_a   1.000
_cell.length_b   1.000
_cell.length_c   1.000
_cell.angle_alpha   90.00
_cell.angle_beta   90.00
_cell.angle_gamma   90.00
#
_symmetry.space_group_name_H-M   'P 1'
#
loop_
_entity.id
_entity.type
_entity.pdbx_description
1 polymer ?
#
loop_
_entity_poly.entity_id
_entity_poly.type
_entity_poly.pdbx_seq_one_letter_code
_entity_poly.pdbx_strand_id
1 'polypeptide(L)'
;MADVREATDSLLEEKPYLADSFRELVELDEKEPWSFDDTSLDSGDFGEIVSRGIVTEGDNGYRLADRDAVLAVLDGTEPPESTDESQLGGWSFPFQVPSVDRRTAAVLCGALLVVAFARIGLAYGSVFRNGDVVLAGNDPYGYLYWVEELLRTSSAFDFGAFSELPTRGYTRDTLTVVVLWWASALVGGAPDVAGRILAWYPPLVGVGSAFLVYLLSVRLTADRRIGIAAVLLLAITPAHAFRTMLGFADHHAFDYLWLSLTAYGLVVLAIQRRHHAGGGRLLRTT
;
A
#
# COMPACT_ATOMS: atom_id res chain seq x y z
N MET A 1 -0.78 11.05 13.54
CA MET A 1 -0.38 12.46 13.43
C MET A 1 -1.64 13.20 13.07
N ALA A 2 -2.09 14.09 13.96
CA ALA A 2 -3.21 14.98 13.65
C ALA A 2 -2.79 15.87 12.46
N ASP A 3 -3.75 16.26 11.64
CA ASP A 3 -3.53 17.27 10.60
C ASP A 3 -2.99 18.55 11.29
N VAL A 4 -1.88 19.11 10.77
CA VAL A 4 -1.25 20.31 11.36
C VAL A 4 -2.28 21.45 11.41
N ARG A 5 -3.18 21.53 10.43
CA ARG A 5 -4.28 22.50 10.41
C ARG A 5 -5.24 22.31 11.59
N GLU A 6 -5.71 21.09 11.81
CA GLU A 6 -6.63 20.75 12.90
C GLU A 6 -5.99 21.00 14.28
N ALA A 7 -4.71 20.68 14.42
CA ALA A 7 -3.94 20.93 15.64
C ALA A 7 -3.77 22.44 15.92
N THR A 8 -3.51 23.24 14.89
CA THR A 8 -3.39 24.71 15.00
C THR A 8 -4.75 25.36 15.29
N ASP A 9 -5.81 24.93 14.61
CA ASP A 9 -7.18 25.44 14.79
C ASP A 9 -7.67 25.16 16.21
N SER A 10 -7.57 23.90 16.66
CA SER A 10 -7.91 23.50 18.04
C SER A 10 -7.12 24.26 19.10
N LEU A 11 -5.82 24.53 18.85
CA LEU A 11 -5.01 25.28 19.80
C LEU A 11 -5.40 26.77 19.85
N LEU A 12 -5.78 27.36 18.71
CA LEU A 12 -6.24 28.75 18.64
C LEU A 12 -7.66 28.93 19.20
N GLU A 13 -8.52 27.92 19.10
CA GLU A 13 -9.81 27.89 19.81
C GLU A 13 -9.61 27.89 21.35
N GLU A 14 -8.66 27.10 21.84
CA GLU A 14 -8.34 27.01 23.27
C GLU A 14 -7.58 28.23 23.79
N LYS A 15 -6.65 28.77 22.99
CA LYS A 15 -5.74 29.87 23.34
C LYS A 15 -5.68 30.93 22.23
N PRO A 16 -6.69 31.79 22.11
CA PRO A 16 -6.75 32.79 21.04
C PRO A 16 -5.59 33.81 21.03
N TYR A 17 -4.94 34.01 22.18
CA TYR A 17 -3.80 34.93 22.32
C TYR A 17 -2.54 34.47 21.57
N LEU A 18 -2.45 33.19 21.18
CA LEU A 18 -1.31 32.65 20.44
C LEU A 18 -1.32 33.02 18.95
N ALA A 19 -2.39 33.61 18.43
CA ALA A 19 -2.49 33.98 17.02
C ALA A 19 -1.36 34.91 16.55
N ASP A 20 -0.96 35.88 17.39
CA ASP A 20 0.14 36.80 17.07
C ASP A 20 1.49 36.09 17.11
N SER A 21 1.69 35.17 18.06
CA SER A 21 2.89 34.34 18.11
C SER A 21 2.99 33.39 16.92
N PHE A 22 1.88 32.85 16.41
CA PHE A 22 1.89 32.05 15.18
C PHE A 22 2.26 32.87 13.94
N ARG A 23 1.86 34.14 13.85
CA ARG A 23 2.31 35.04 12.77
C ARG A 23 3.81 35.29 12.85
N GLU A 24 4.34 35.52 14.05
CA GLU A 24 5.78 35.65 14.29
C GLU A 24 6.53 34.38 13.88
N LEU A 25 6.03 33.19 14.24
CA LEU A 25 6.61 31.92 13.84
C LEU A 25 6.64 31.75 12.31
N VAL A 26 5.57 32.12 11.60
CA VAL A 26 5.52 32.06 10.14
C VAL A 26 6.55 32.99 9.49
N GLU A 27 6.81 34.16 10.07
CA GLU A 27 7.84 35.11 9.60
C GLU A 27 9.28 34.64 9.92
N LEU A 28 9.47 33.95 11.05
CA LEU A 28 10.75 33.35 11.43
C LEU A 28 11.07 32.14 10.54
N ASP A 29 10.06 31.34 10.21
CA ASP A 29 10.18 30.18 9.32
C ASP A 29 10.59 30.59 7.89
N GLU A 30 10.34 31.83 7.45
CA GLU A 30 10.87 32.35 6.17
C GLU A 30 12.38 32.58 6.18
N LYS A 31 12.95 32.83 7.36
CA LYS A 31 14.33 33.29 7.53
C LYS A 31 15.29 32.16 7.92
N GLU A 32 14.89 30.89 7.72
CA GLU A 32 15.56 29.67 8.22
C GLU A 32 17.10 29.80 8.32
N PRO A 33 17.73 29.32 9.41
CA PRO A 33 17.16 28.63 10.58
C PRO A 33 16.80 29.57 11.76
N TRP A 34 15.82 29.17 12.59
CA TRP A 34 15.43 29.88 13.82
C TRP A 34 15.41 28.96 15.06
N SER A 35 15.56 29.55 16.25
CA SER A 35 15.61 28.85 17.54
C SER A 35 14.54 29.38 18.51
N PHE A 36 14.34 28.70 19.65
CA PHE A 36 13.40 29.16 20.67
C PHE A 36 13.69 30.59 21.15
N ASP A 37 14.96 30.96 21.24
CA ASP A 37 15.42 32.29 21.68
C ASP A 37 15.04 33.42 20.69
N ASP A 38 14.63 33.06 19.47
CA ASP A 38 14.19 34.00 18.44
C ASP A 38 12.68 34.27 18.47
N THR A 39 11.94 33.62 19.38
CA THR A 39 10.47 33.72 19.49
C THR A 39 10.05 34.46 20.76
N SER A 40 8.90 35.15 20.73
CA SER A 40 8.29 35.74 21.92
C SER A 40 7.52 34.75 22.81
N LEU A 41 7.53 33.46 22.49
CA LEU A 41 6.75 32.42 23.18
C LEU A 41 7.35 32.08 24.55
N ASP A 42 6.48 31.86 25.53
CA ASP A 42 6.91 31.22 26.77
C ASP A 42 7.20 29.72 26.54
N SER A 43 8.14 29.20 27.32
CA SER A 43 8.58 27.81 27.33
C SER A 43 7.44 26.79 27.45
N GLY A 44 6.35 27.14 28.16
CA GLY A 44 5.15 26.31 28.28
C GLY A 44 4.37 26.19 26.97
N ASP A 45 4.04 27.33 26.36
CA ASP A 45 3.27 27.39 25.11
C ASP A 45 4.08 26.83 23.94
N PHE A 46 5.39 27.10 23.91
CA PHE A 46 6.29 26.52 22.91
C PHE A 46 6.35 24.98 23.01
N GLY A 47 6.47 24.44 24.22
CA GLY A 47 6.45 22.98 24.44
C GLY A 47 5.16 22.33 23.99
N GLU A 48 4.03 23.01 24.16
CA GLU A 48 2.72 22.53 23.71
C GLU A 48 2.63 22.51 22.17
N ILE A 49 3.07 23.58 21.50
CA ILE A 49 3.12 23.67 20.02
C ILE A 49 3.97 22.55 19.42
N VAL A 50 5.14 22.25 20.02
CA VAL A 50 6.01 21.15 19.60
C VAL A 50 5.35 19.79 19.87
N SER A 51 4.68 19.61 21.01
CA SER A 51 4.02 18.34 21.37
C SER A 51 2.85 18.00 20.44
N ARG A 52 2.16 19.02 19.91
CA ARG A 52 1.08 18.89 18.93
C ARG A 52 1.61 18.68 17.50
N GLY A 53 2.92 18.74 17.30
CA GLY A 53 3.56 18.49 16.00
C GLY A 53 3.42 19.64 15.01
N ILE A 54 3.09 20.83 15.49
CA ILE A 54 2.96 22.04 14.65
C ILE A 54 4.35 22.60 14.31
N VAL A 55 5.27 22.52 15.29
CA VAL A 55 6.71 22.82 15.13
C VAL A 55 7.50 21.52 15.29
N THR A 56 8.51 21.33 14.45
CA THR A 56 9.42 20.18 14.49
C THR A 56 10.87 20.63 14.60
N GLU A 57 11.68 19.84 15.29
CA GLU A 57 13.13 20.06 15.40
C GLU A 57 13.83 19.47 14.17
N GLY A 58 14.55 20.30 13.43
CA GLY A 58 15.41 19.91 12.31
C GLY A 58 16.90 19.98 12.66
N ASP A 59 17.76 19.58 11.72
CA ASP A 59 19.20 19.46 11.95
C ASP A 59 19.91 20.77 12.36
N ASN A 60 19.30 21.94 12.06
CA ASN A 60 19.86 23.27 12.28
C ASN A 60 18.95 24.23 13.07
N GLY A 61 17.85 23.75 13.69
CA GLY A 61 16.89 24.61 14.41
C GLY A 61 15.45 24.10 14.30
N TYR A 62 14.49 24.93 14.71
CA TYR A 62 13.07 24.60 14.61
C TYR A 62 12.50 24.99 13.23
N ARG A 63 11.46 24.28 12.80
CA ARG A 63 10.69 24.56 11.58
C ARG A 63 9.21 24.26 11.77
N LEU A 64 8.35 24.97 11.05
CA LEU A 64 6.94 24.60 10.97
C LEU A 64 6.77 23.29 10.18
N ALA A 65 5.88 22.42 10.66
CA ALA A 65 5.59 21.13 10.01
C ALA A 65 4.85 21.32 8.69
N ASP A 66 3.93 22.29 8.64
CA ASP A 66 3.22 22.72 7.45
C ASP A 66 2.89 24.22 7.58
N ARG A 67 3.67 25.06 6.92
CA ARG A 67 3.56 26.51 6.98
C ARG A 67 2.26 27.01 6.33
N ASP A 68 1.87 26.42 5.21
CA ASP A 68 0.68 26.81 4.45
C ASP A 68 -0.59 26.46 5.23
N ALA A 69 -0.58 25.35 5.97
CA ALA A 69 -1.67 24.97 6.87
C ALA A 69 -1.85 25.97 8.02
N VAL A 70 -0.77 26.41 8.67
CA VAL A 70 -0.81 27.40 9.76
C VAL A 70 -1.31 28.75 9.25
N LEU A 71 -0.82 29.19 8.08
CA LEU A 71 -1.28 30.41 7.42
C LEU A 71 -2.77 30.36 7.07
N ALA A 72 -3.27 29.24 6.55
CA ALA A 72 -4.67 29.09 6.20
C ALA A 72 -5.61 29.24 7.41
N VAL A 73 -5.19 28.78 8.60
CA VAL A 73 -5.94 28.98 9.86
C VAL A 73 -5.89 30.44 10.29
N LEU A 74 -4.72 31.09 10.24
CA LEU A 74 -4.55 32.49 10.64
C LEU A 74 -5.32 33.48 9.75
N ASP A 75 -5.41 33.19 8.45
CA ASP A 75 -6.11 34.02 7.47
C ASP A 75 -7.62 33.72 7.41
N GLY A 76 -8.11 32.76 8.20
CA GLY A 76 -9.52 32.34 8.18
C GLY A 76 -9.97 31.83 6.82
N THR A 77 -9.04 31.30 6.01
CA THR A 77 -9.33 30.83 4.66
C THR A 77 -9.95 29.43 4.75
N GLU A 78 -11.27 29.37 4.62
CA GLU A 78 -11.96 28.10 4.35
C GLU A 78 -11.34 27.43 3.11
N PRO A 79 -11.17 26.10 3.11
CA PRO A 79 -10.46 25.42 2.04
C PRO A 79 -11.08 25.80 0.68
N PRO A 80 -10.26 25.98 -0.38
CA PRO A 80 -10.84 25.94 -1.72
C PRO A 80 -11.61 24.62 -1.82
N GLU A 81 -12.90 24.70 -2.19
CA GLU A 81 -13.71 23.52 -2.48
C GLU A 81 -12.87 22.60 -3.35
N SER A 82 -12.41 21.51 -2.76
CA SER A 82 -11.73 20.47 -3.51
C SER A 82 -12.79 19.94 -4.46
N THR A 83 -12.63 20.28 -5.74
CA THR A 83 -13.42 19.68 -6.80
C THR A 83 -13.22 18.17 -6.66
N ASP A 84 -14.33 17.53 -6.30
CA ASP A 84 -14.45 16.15 -5.86
C ASP A 84 -14.24 15.21 -7.07
N GLU A 85 -13.03 15.18 -7.63
CA GLU A 85 -12.60 14.14 -8.55
C GLU A 85 -11.95 13.00 -7.76
N SER A 86 -12.82 12.09 -7.32
CA SER A 86 -12.61 10.65 -7.03
C SER A 86 -13.16 10.21 -5.66
N GLN A 87 -14.48 10.33 -5.50
CA GLN A 87 -15.22 9.49 -4.55
C GLN A 87 -15.25 8.03 -5.02
N LEU A 88 -14.17 7.30 -4.75
CA LEU A 88 -14.23 5.87 -4.46
C LEU A 88 -13.67 5.71 -3.04
N GLY A 89 -14.55 5.33 -2.10
CA GLY A 89 -14.29 5.31 -0.65
C GLY A 89 -12.90 4.79 -0.29
N GLY A 90 -12.08 5.70 0.24
CA GLY A 90 -10.71 5.41 0.63
C GLY A 90 -10.66 4.44 1.80
N TRP A 91 -10.34 3.18 1.52
CA TRP A 91 -9.76 2.30 2.52
C TRP A 91 -8.45 2.94 3.00
N SER A 92 -8.41 3.37 4.25
CA SER A 92 -7.17 3.75 4.93
C SER A 92 -6.35 2.48 5.18
N PHE A 93 -5.62 2.04 4.16
CA PHE A 93 -4.66 0.96 4.31
C PHE A 93 -3.56 1.41 5.30
N PRO A 94 -3.18 0.59 6.30
CA PRO A 94 -2.11 0.91 7.26
C PRO A 94 -0.70 0.88 6.62
N PHE A 95 -0.60 1.01 5.30
CA PHE A 95 0.66 1.13 4.58
C PHE A 95 1.11 2.60 4.59
N GLN A 96 1.93 2.98 5.56
CA GLN A 96 2.81 4.12 5.38
C GLN A 96 3.81 3.76 4.28
N VAL A 97 3.55 4.21 3.05
CA VAL A 97 4.56 4.21 2.00
C VAL A 97 5.61 5.23 2.43
N PRO A 98 6.87 4.82 2.73
CA PRO A 98 7.89 5.76 3.15
C PRO A 98 8.03 6.86 2.08
N SER A 99 8.41 8.08 2.43
CA SER A 99 8.73 9.11 1.43
C SER A 99 9.74 8.54 0.42
N VAL A 100 9.27 8.29 -0.81
CA VAL A 100 10.07 7.62 -1.84
C VAL A 100 10.71 8.69 -2.70
N ASP A 101 12.04 8.75 -2.67
CA ASP A 101 12.79 9.51 -3.66
C ASP A 101 12.39 9.05 -5.07
N ARG A 102 12.07 9.99 -5.97
CA ARG A 102 11.61 9.70 -7.35
C ARG A 102 12.55 8.74 -8.07
N ARG A 103 13.85 8.80 -7.80
CA ARG A 103 14.84 7.87 -8.40
C ARG A 103 14.63 6.45 -7.88
N THR A 104 14.42 6.27 -6.57
CA THR A 104 14.14 4.96 -5.98
C THR A 104 12.83 4.38 -6.54
N ALA A 105 11.79 5.20 -6.65
CA ALA A 105 10.51 4.78 -7.23
C ALA A 105 10.69 4.32 -8.69
N ALA A 106 11.45 5.07 -9.49
CA ALA A 106 11.73 4.73 -10.87
C ALA A 106 12.51 3.41 -10.99
N VAL A 107 13.54 3.20 -10.16
CA VAL A 107 14.33 1.96 -10.16
C VAL A 107 13.49 0.76 -9.73
N LEU A 108 12.67 0.91 -8.69
CA LEU A 108 11.73 -0.14 -8.25
C LEU A 108 10.71 -0.46 -9.34
N CYS A 109 10.13 0.55 -9.98
CA CYS A 109 9.22 0.37 -11.11
C CYS A 109 9.91 -0.42 -12.24
N GLY A 110 11.14 -0.05 -12.59
CA GLY A 110 11.96 -0.81 -13.55
C GLY A 110 12.16 -2.26 -13.13
N ALA A 111 12.48 -2.53 -11.86
CA ALA A 111 12.65 -3.88 -11.34
C ALA A 111 11.35 -4.70 -11.40
N LEU A 112 10.20 -4.10 -11.08
CA LEU A 112 8.89 -4.75 -11.18
C LEU A 112 8.49 -5.00 -12.64
N LEU A 113 8.85 -4.11 -13.56
CA LEU A 113 8.66 -4.33 -15.00
C LEU A 113 9.52 -5.50 -15.50
N VAL A 114 10.73 -5.71 -14.97
CA VAL A 114 11.53 -6.89 -15.27
C VAL A 114 10.82 -8.16 -14.80
N VAL A 115 10.22 -8.16 -13.61
CA VAL A 115 9.38 -9.28 -13.13
C VAL A 115 8.22 -9.52 -14.10
N ALA A 116 7.45 -8.47 -14.41
CA ALA A 116 6.31 -8.57 -15.32
C ALA A 116 6.71 -9.13 -16.69
N PHE A 117 7.80 -8.62 -17.27
CA PHE A 117 8.35 -9.11 -18.52
C PHE A 117 8.73 -10.60 -18.44
N ALA A 118 9.38 -11.03 -17.35
CA ALA A 118 9.73 -12.43 -17.14
C ALA A 118 8.51 -13.36 -17.00
N ARG A 119 7.36 -12.86 -16.54
CA ARG A 119 6.11 -13.64 -16.43
C ARG A 119 5.28 -13.64 -17.70
N ILE A 120 5.32 -12.56 -18.47
CA ILE A 120 4.42 -12.35 -19.60
C ILE A 120 5.12 -12.69 -20.93
N GLY A 121 6.32 -12.13 -21.15
CA GLY A 121 6.95 -12.10 -22.46
C GLY A 121 7.23 -13.48 -23.06
N LEU A 122 7.64 -14.44 -22.23
CA LEU A 122 7.98 -15.79 -22.69
C LEU A 122 6.76 -16.65 -23.03
N ALA A 123 5.61 -16.39 -22.41
CA ALA A 123 4.40 -17.19 -22.55
C ALA A 123 3.31 -16.55 -23.42
N TYR A 124 3.43 -15.25 -23.74
CA TYR A 124 2.38 -14.49 -24.42
C TYR A 124 1.89 -15.16 -25.70
N GLY A 125 2.81 -15.52 -26.62
CA GLY A 125 2.44 -16.13 -27.89
C GLY A 125 1.91 -17.57 -27.79
N SER A 126 2.21 -18.28 -26.69
CA SER A 126 1.63 -19.61 -26.45
C SER A 126 0.23 -19.53 -25.83
N VAL A 127 -0.04 -18.48 -25.05
CA VAL A 127 -1.29 -18.29 -24.33
C VAL A 127 -2.34 -17.58 -25.19
N PHE A 128 -1.98 -16.46 -25.81
CA PHE A 128 -2.87 -15.70 -26.69
C PHE A 128 -2.53 -16.05 -28.14
N ARG A 129 -3.32 -16.93 -28.74
CA ARG A 129 -3.09 -17.41 -30.12
C ARG A 129 -4.41 -17.57 -30.85
N ASN A 130 -4.45 -17.12 -32.11
CA ASN A 130 -5.61 -17.24 -33.01
C ASN A 130 -6.93 -16.64 -32.45
N GLY A 131 -6.85 -15.66 -31.55
CA GLY A 131 -8.03 -15.09 -30.88
C GLY A 131 -8.50 -15.87 -29.65
N ASP A 132 -7.90 -17.03 -29.38
CA ASP A 132 -8.20 -17.86 -28.22
C ASP A 132 -7.24 -17.59 -27.06
N VAL A 133 -7.73 -17.92 -25.85
CA VAL A 133 -6.90 -17.98 -24.64
C VAL A 133 -6.63 -19.44 -24.29
N VAL A 134 -5.38 -19.85 -24.44
CA VAL A 134 -4.91 -21.20 -24.16
C VAL A 134 -4.10 -21.19 -22.87
N LEU A 135 -4.67 -21.76 -21.81
CA LEU A 135 -4.02 -21.83 -20.51
C LEU A 135 -2.90 -22.88 -20.52
N ALA A 136 -1.89 -22.69 -19.67
CA ALA A 136 -0.70 -23.51 -19.63
C ALA A 136 -0.85 -24.68 -18.65
N GLY A 137 -0.78 -25.93 -19.14
CA GLY A 137 -0.95 -27.12 -18.33
C GLY A 137 -2.42 -27.53 -18.17
N ASN A 138 -2.70 -28.44 -17.22
CA ASN A 138 -4.03 -29.02 -17.04
C ASN A 138 -4.83 -28.31 -15.95
N ASP A 139 -4.22 -28.06 -14.80
CA ASP A 139 -4.88 -27.51 -13.61
C ASP A 139 -5.64 -26.20 -13.88
N PRO A 140 -5.10 -25.24 -14.68
CA PRO A 140 -5.83 -24.01 -15.02
C PRO A 140 -7.19 -24.23 -15.68
N TYR A 141 -7.36 -25.30 -16.46
CA TYR A 141 -8.64 -25.62 -17.09
C TYR A 141 -9.69 -26.09 -16.09
N GLY A 142 -9.27 -26.71 -14.98
CA GLY A 142 -10.20 -27.06 -13.91
C GLY A 142 -10.67 -25.83 -13.12
N TYR A 143 -9.78 -24.86 -12.87
CA TYR A 143 -10.22 -23.56 -12.34
C TYR A 143 -11.14 -22.82 -13.32
N LEU A 144 -10.82 -22.84 -14.61
CA LEU A 144 -11.65 -22.22 -15.65
C LEU A 144 -13.05 -22.82 -15.66
N TYR A 145 -13.15 -24.15 -15.66
CA TYR A 145 -14.42 -24.86 -15.60
C TYR A 145 -15.28 -24.40 -14.42
N TRP A 146 -14.72 -24.36 -13.20
CA TRP A 146 -15.47 -23.96 -12.02
C TRP A 146 -15.87 -22.48 -12.04
N VAL A 147 -14.98 -21.60 -12.50
CA VAL A 147 -15.31 -20.18 -12.64
C VAL A 147 -16.43 -19.98 -13.66
N GLU A 148 -16.35 -20.63 -14.82
CA GLU A 148 -17.41 -20.56 -15.83
C GLU A 148 -18.74 -21.16 -15.33
N GLU A 149 -18.69 -22.27 -14.61
CA GLU A 149 -19.89 -22.88 -14.03
C GLU A 149 -20.57 -21.93 -13.06
N LEU A 150 -19.81 -21.37 -12.10
CA LEU A 150 -20.34 -20.41 -11.13
C LEU A 150 -20.86 -19.12 -11.79
N LEU A 151 -20.26 -18.67 -12.91
CA LEU A 151 -20.79 -17.54 -13.68
C LEU A 151 -22.15 -17.87 -14.35
N ARG A 152 -22.41 -19.14 -14.68
CA ARG A 152 -23.67 -19.58 -15.32
C ARG A 152 -24.77 -19.87 -14.29
N THR A 153 -24.41 -20.47 -13.17
CA THR A 153 -25.38 -21.01 -12.21
C THR A 153 -25.65 -20.10 -11.03
N SER A 154 -24.70 -19.22 -10.70
CA SER A 154 -24.67 -18.54 -9.41
C SER A 154 -24.56 -17.02 -9.57
N SER A 155 -25.21 -16.26 -8.68
CA SER A 155 -25.01 -14.81 -8.63
C SER A 155 -23.71 -14.50 -7.89
N ALA A 156 -22.78 -13.80 -8.57
CA ALA A 156 -21.60 -13.27 -7.90
C ALA A 156 -22.00 -12.34 -6.76
N PHE A 157 -21.20 -12.30 -5.69
CA PHE A 157 -21.44 -11.51 -4.47
C PHE A 157 -22.67 -11.90 -3.64
N ASP A 158 -23.43 -12.92 -4.04
CA ASP A 158 -24.42 -13.54 -3.18
C ASP A 158 -23.75 -14.60 -2.28
N PHE A 159 -23.77 -14.36 -0.97
CA PHE A 159 -23.21 -15.30 0.00
C PHE A 159 -23.97 -16.64 0.05
N GLY A 160 -25.24 -16.68 -0.38
CA GLY A 160 -26.03 -17.91 -0.50
C GLY A 160 -25.47 -18.88 -1.53
N ALA A 161 -24.81 -18.36 -2.57
CA ALA A 161 -24.18 -19.14 -3.63
C ALA A 161 -22.96 -19.95 -3.16
N PHE A 162 -22.46 -19.74 -1.93
CA PHE A 162 -21.37 -20.55 -1.40
C PHE A 162 -21.73 -22.03 -1.20
N SER A 163 -23.02 -22.35 -1.14
CA SER A 163 -23.50 -23.74 -1.14
C SER A 163 -23.25 -24.49 -2.46
N GLU A 164 -22.99 -23.76 -3.55
CA GLU A 164 -22.78 -24.28 -4.91
C GLU A 164 -21.29 -24.48 -5.25
N LEU A 165 -20.39 -24.12 -4.32
CA LEU A 165 -18.95 -24.23 -4.49
C LEU A 165 -18.48 -25.70 -4.59
N PRO A 166 -17.32 -25.94 -5.25
CA PRO A 166 -16.78 -27.28 -5.43
C PRO A 166 -16.61 -28.06 -4.13
N THR A 167 -17.45 -29.08 -3.95
CA THR A 167 -17.40 -29.99 -2.79
C THR A 167 -16.35 -31.11 -2.92
N ARG A 168 -15.71 -31.24 -4.10
CA ARG A 168 -14.64 -32.21 -4.37
C ARG A 168 -13.60 -31.61 -5.32
N GLY A 169 -12.35 -32.07 -5.20
CA GLY A 169 -11.23 -31.65 -6.06
C GLY A 169 -10.62 -30.30 -5.68
N TYR A 170 -11.44 -29.25 -5.59
CA TYR A 170 -11.01 -27.86 -5.36
C TYR A 170 -11.41 -27.29 -3.99
N THR A 171 -11.88 -28.13 -3.07
CA THR A 171 -12.35 -27.70 -1.74
C THR A 171 -11.27 -27.00 -0.91
N ARG A 172 -9.98 -27.29 -1.15
CA ARG A 172 -8.85 -26.62 -0.50
C ARG A 172 -8.49 -25.28 -1.14
N ASP A 173 -8.97 -25.04 -2.37
CA ASP A 173 -8.62 -23.88 -3.18
C ASP A 173 -9.85 -22.97 -3.38
N THR A 174 -10.86 -23.17 -2.53
CA THR A 174 -12.16 -22.48 -2.59
C THR A 174 -11.99 -20.96 -2.67
N LEU A 175 -11.05 -20.40 -1.90
CA LEU A 175 -10.81 -18.96 -1.92
C LEU A 175 -10.29 -18.48 -3.29
N THR A 176 -9.39 -19.23 -3.93
CA THR A 176 -8.89 -18.92 -5.27
C THR A 176 -10.01 -18.96 -6.29
N VAL A 177 -10.86 -20.00 -6.25
CA VAL A 177 -12.03 -20.13 -7.13
C VAL A 177 -12.99 -18.94 -6.95
N VAL A 178 -13.34 -18.61 -5.71
CA VAL A 178 -14.27 -17.49 -5.39
C VAL A 178 -13.71 -16.15 -5.87
N VAL A 179 -12.42 -15.87 -5.61
CA VAL A 179 -11.79 -14.61 -6.02
C VAL A 179 -11.75 -14.49 -7.54
N LEU A 180 -11.41 -15.56 -8.26
CA LEU A 180 -11.39 -15.55 -9.73
C LEU A 180 -12.81 -15.44 -10.31
N TRP A 181 -13.80 -16.10 -9.69
CA TRP A 181 -15.21 -15.97 -10.07
C TRP A 181 -15.71 -14.55 -9.92
N TRP A 182 -15.51 -13.94 -8.75
CA TRP A 182 -15.92 -12.56 -8.49
C TRP A 182 -15.16 -11.56 -9.38
N ALA A 183 -13.86 -11.75 -9.59
CA ALA A 183 -13.09 -10.92 -10.52
C ALA A 183 -13.63 -11.03 -11.95
N SER A 184 -13.98 -12.23 -12.41
CA SER A 184 -14.57 -12.45 -13.73
C SER A 184 -15.96 -11.81 -13.86
N ALA A 185 -16.77 -11.89 -12.80
CA ALA A 185 -18.07 -11.24 -12.75
C ALA A 185 -17.97 -9.70 -12.84
N LEU A 186 -17.01 -9.08 -12.14
CA LEU A 186 -16.82 -7.62 -12.16
C LEU A 186 -16.41 -7.08 -13.53
N VAL A 187 -15.63 -7.85 -14.29
CA VAL A 187 -15.11 -7.39 -15.59
C VAL A 187 -16.12 -7.62 -16.73
N GLY A 188 -17.12 -8.47 -16.53
CA GLY A 188 -18.21 -8.63 -17.50
C GLY A 188 -19.00 -9.94 -17.38
N GLY A 189 -18.52 -10.91 -16.60
CA GLY A 189 -19.22 -12.15 -16.29
C GLY A 189 -19.39 -13.14 -17.44
N ALA A 190 -18.88 -12.82 -18.63
CA ALA A 190 -18.94 -13.71 -19.79
C ALA A 190 -17.83 -14.79 -19.73
N PRO A 191 -18.04 -16.01 -20.27
CA PRO A 191 -17.04 -17.09 -20.23
C PRO A 191 -15.70 -16.73 -20.89
N ASP A 192 -15.72 -15.94 -21.97
CA ASP A 192 -14.52 -15.45 -22.65
C ASP A 192 -13.72 -14.43 -21.81
N VAL A 193 -14.38 -13.78 -20.84
CA VAL A 193 -13.73 -12.93 -19.83
C VAL A 193 -13.02 -13.79 -18.80
N ALA A 194 -13.62 -14.89 -18.34
CA ALA A 194 -13.03 -15.80 -17.36
C ALA A 194 -11.66 -16.32 -17.81
N GLY A 195 -11.55 -16.80 -19.05
CA GLY A 195 -10.27 -17.25 -19.61
C GLY A 195 -9.18 -16.17 -19.54
N ARG A 196 -9.53 -14.91 -19.86
CA ARG A 196 -8.60 -13.77 -19.79
C ARG A 196 -8.20 -13.43 -18.36
N ILE A 197 -9.14 -13.44 -17.42
CA ILE A 197 -8.86 -13.21 -15.99
C ILE A 197 -7.90 -14.27 -15.47
N LEU A 198 -8.17 -15.54 -15.75
CA LEU A 198 -7.29 -16.64 -15.34
C LEU A 198 -5.91 -16.52 -15.98
N ALA A 199 -5.82 -16.11 -17.25
CA ALA A 199 -4.53 -15.94 -17.90
C ALA A 199 -3.67 -14.85 -17.25
N TRP A 200 -4.26 -13.70 -16.91
CA TRP A 200 -3.55 -12.53 -16.36
C TRP A 200 -3.34 -12.56 -14.86
N TYR A 201 -4.14 -13.32 -14.13
CA TYR A 201 -4.08 -13.42 -12.67
C TYR A 201 -2.67 -13.80 -12.14
N PRO A 202 -1.96 -14.83 -12.64
CA PRO A 202 -0.69 -15.25 -12.07
C PRO A 202 0.42 -14.20 -12.21
N PRO A 203 0.62 -13.51 -13.36
CA PRO A 203 1.58 -12.42 -13.47
C PRO A 203 1.29 -11.25 -12.53
N LEU A 204 0.01 -10.86 -12.39
CA LEU A 204 -0.39 -9.76 -11.50
C LEU A 204 -0.03 -10.09 -10.06
N VAL A 205 -0.35 -11.31 -9.63
CA VAL A 205 0.03 -11.80 -8.32
C VAL A 205 1.56 -11.90 -8.16
N GLY A 206 2.27 -12.41 -9.18
CA GLY A 206 3.73 -12.50 -9.14
C GLY A 206 4.43 -11.15 -8.98
N VAL A 207 3.91 -10.10 -9.60
CA VAL A 207 4.37 -8.72 -9.39
C VAL A 207 4.04 -8.22 -7.99
N GLY A 208 2.82 -8.50 -7.50
CA GLY A 208 2.42 -8.18 -6.13
C GLY A 208 3.30 -8.84 -5.06
N SER A 209 3.59 -10.14 -5.20
CA SER A 209 4.51 -10.88 -4.36
C SER A 209 5.93 -10.29 -4.40
N ALA A 210 6.42 -9.89 -5.58
CA ALA A 210 7.72 -9.23 -5.71
C ALA A 210 7.75 -7.88 -4.98
N PHE A 211 6.69 -7.09 -5.08
CA PHE A 211 6.58 -5.83 -4.34
C PHE A 211 6.56 -6.06 -2.81
N LEU A 212 5.84 -7.07 -2.32
CA LEU A 212 5.86 -7.43 -0.90
C LEU A 212 7.24 -7.90 -0.43
N VAL A 213 7.98 -8.62 -1.27
CA VAL A 213 9.38 -8.99 -1.00
C VAL A 213 10.30 -7.77 -0.92
N TYR A 214 10.09 -6.76 -1.77
CA TYR A 214 10.79 -5.47 -1.64
C TYR A 214 10.50 -4.85 -0.26
N LEU A 215 9.23 -4.69 0.11
CA LEU A 215 8.85 -4.06 1.37
C LEU A 215 9.41 -4.81 2.57
N LEU A 216 9.31 -6.15 2.57
CA LEU A 216 9.86 -7.01 3.61
C LEU A 216 11.39 -6.82 3.74
N SER A 217 12.11 -6.83 2.62
CA SER A 217 13.57 -6.69 2.59
C SER A 217 14.02 -5.33 3.10
N VAL A 218 13.38 -4.25 2.63
CA VAL A 218 13.69 -2.89 3.09
C VAL A 218 13.37 -2.73 4.58
N ARG A 219 12.26 -3.31 5.04
CA ARG A 219 11.88 -3.21 6.45
C ARG A 219 12.85 -3.94 7.39
N LEU A 220 13.40 -5.08 6.97
CA LEU A 220 14.33 -5.88 7.76
C LEU A 220 15.76 -5.36 7.73
N THR A 221 16.17 -4.73 6.64
CA THR A 221 17.57 -4.31 6.43
C THR A 221 17.80 -2.80 6.50
N ALA A 222 16.72 -2.02 6.47
CA ALA A 222 16.74 -0.57 6.29
C ALA A 222 17.45 -0.12 5.00
N ASP A 223 17.66 -1.02 4.01
CA ASP A 223 18.34 -0.72 2.76
C ASP A 223 17.46 -1.03 1.53
N ARG A 224 17.17 0.01 0.75
CA ARG A 224 16.41 -0.04 -0.51
C ARG A 224 17.11 -0.83 -1.60
N ARG A 225 18.44 -0.83 -1.62
CA ARG A 225 19.26 -1.56 -2.60
C ARG A 225 19.10 -3.06 -2.43
N ILE A 226 19.05 -3.53 -1.18
CA ILE A 226 18.78 -4.94 -0.86
C ILE A 226 17.37 -5.32 -1.30
N GLY A 227 16.38 -4.46 -1.07
CA GLY A 227 15.03 -4.69 -1.57
C GLY A 227 14.96 -4.83 -3.09
N ILE A 228 15.60 -3.93 -3.84
CA ILE A 228 15.64 -3.99 -5.31
C ILE A 228 16.38 -5.27 -5.77
N ALA A 229 17.50 -5.60 -5.15
CA ALA A 229 18.23 -6.84 -5.46
C ALA A 229 17.37 -8.09 -5.19
N ALA A 230 16.62 -8.13 -4.09
CA ALA A 230 15.71 -9.23 -3.78
C ALA A 230 14.60 -9.39 -4.83
N VAL A 231 14.03 -8.28 -5.34
CA VAL A 231 13.06 -8.30 -6.44
C VAL A 231 13.66 -8.89 -7.71
N LEU A 232 14.85 -8.45 -8.10
CA LEU A 232 15.52 -8.93 -9.30
C LEU A 232 15.92 -10.41 -9.20
N LEU A 233 16.35 -10.86 -8.01
CA LEU A 233 16.60 -12.27 -7.75
C LEU A 233 15.30 -13.09 -7.85
N LEU A 234 14.20 -12.62 -7.25
CA LEU A 234 12.90 -13.28 -7.36
C LEU A 234 12.38 -13.31 -8.82
N ALA A 235 12.69 -12.29 -9.62
CA ALA A 235 12.33 -12.24 -11.03
C ALA A 235 12.87 -13.45 -11.80
N ILE A 236 14.08 -13.91 -11.46
CA ILE A 236 14.75 -15.04 -12.13
C ILE A 236 14.64 -16.37 -11.38
N THR A 237 14.08 -16.40 -10.17
CA THR A 237 13.86 -17.64 -9.40
C THR A 237 12.93 -18.59 -10.17
N PRO A 238 13.42 -19.74 -10.68
CA PRO A 238 12.68 -20.52 -11.69
C PRO A 238 11.33 -21.04 -11.20
N ALA A 239 11.26 -21.57 -9.97
CA ALA A 239 10.03 -22.14 -9.42
C ALA A 239 8.91 -21.09 -9.29
N HIS A 240 9.23 -19.93 -8.71
CA HIS A 240 8.28 -18.83 -8.60
C HIS A 240 7.92 -18.28 -9.99
N ALA A 241 8.91 -18.16 -10.89
CA ALA A 241 8.70 -17.66 -12.24
C ALA A 241 7.72 -18.49 -13.04
N PHE A 242 7.89 -19.81 -13.04
CA PHE A 242 7.01 -20.74 -13.72
C PHE A 242 5.59 -20.71 -13.17
N ARG A 243 5.44 -20.73 -11.83
CA ARG A 243 4.14 -20.78 -11.16
C ARG A 243 3.36 -19.46 -11.19
N THR A 244 4.01 -18.34 -11.54
CA THR A 244 3.37 -17.02 -11.70
C THR A 244 3.41 -16.54 -13.15
N MET A 245 3.67 -17.46 -14.10
CA MET A 245 3.73 -17.17 -15.53
C MET A 245 2.32 -16.96 -16.09
N LEU A 246 2.22 -16.13 -17.14
CA LEU A 246 0.97 -15.89 -17.86
C LEU A 246 0.35 -17.22 -18.32
N GLY A 247 -0.96 -17.37 -18.11
CA GLY A 247 -1.70 -18.58 -18.48
C GLY A 247 -1.56 -19.76 -17.52
N PHE A 248 -0.67 -19.72 -16.53
CA PHE A 248 -0.49 -20.77 -15.53
C PHE A 248 -1.38 -20.50 -14.29
N ALA A 249 -2.70 -20.49 -14.49
CA ALA A 249 -3.69 -20.15 -13.47
C ALA A 249 -3.87 -21.29 -12.44
N ASP A 250 -3.10 -21.24 -11.35
CA ASP A 250 -3.11 -22.26 -10.29
C ASP A 250 -3.07 -21.57 -8.91
N HIS A 251 -3.55 -22.26 -7.85
CA HIS A 251 -3.60 -21.73 -6.48
C HIS A 251 -2.21 -21.35 -5.94
N HIS A 252 -1.15 -22.00 -6.42
CA HIS A 252 0.22 -21.71 -6.00
C HIS A 252 0.61 -20.23 -6.16
N ALA A 253 0.16 -19.57 -7.23
CA ALA A 253 0.38 -18.14 -7.41
C ALA A 253 -0.25 -17.36 -6.25
N PHE A 254 -1.49 -17.71 -5.88
CA PHE A 254 -2.22 -17.13 -4.76
C PHE A 254 -1.49 -17.31 -3.44
N ASP A 255 -1.00 -18.52 -3.20
CA ASP A 255 -0.33 -18.87 -1.95
C ASP A 255 0.93 -18.03 -1.74
N TYR A 256 1.69 -17.74 -2.80
CA TYR A 256 2.84 -16.85 -2.70
C TYR A 256 2.44 -15.42 -2.29
N LEU A 257 1.31 -14.91 -2.76
CA LEU A 257 0.80 -13.61 -2.34
C LEU A 257 0.48 -13.61 -0.85
N TRP A 258 -0.35 -14.57 -0.42
CA TRP A 258 -0.75 -14.66 0.98
C TRP A 258 0.42 -14.90 1.91
N LEU A 259 1.35 -15.79 1.53
CA LEU A 259 2.56 -16.04 2.29
C LEU A 259 3.39 -14.78 2.46
N SER A 260 3.64 -14.04 1.38
CA SER A 260 4.41 -12.79 1.43
C SER A 260 3.70 -11.69 2.21
N LEU A 261 2.37 -11.58 2.08
CA LEU A 261 1.55 -10.61 2.80
C LEU A 261 1.52 -10.91 4.30
N THR A 262 1.30 -12.17 4.68
CA THR A 262 1.33 -12.61 6.08
C THR A 262 2.71 -12.41 6.68
N ALA A 263 3.79 -12.78 5.98
CA ALA A 263 5.15 -12.56 6.46
C ALA A 263 5.43 -11.06 6.68
N TYR A 264 5.04 -10.21 5.73
CA TYR A 264 5.17 -8.77 5.87
C TYR A 264 4.37 -8.23 7.07
N GLY A 265 3.11 -8.63 7.22
CA GLY A 265 2.26 -8.25 8.35
C GLY A 265 2.86 -8.65 9.70
N LEU A 266 3.40 -9.87 9.81
CA LEU A 266 4.08 -10.34 11.02
C LEU A 266 5.33 -9.51 11.35
N VAL A 267 6.13 -9.12 10.35
CA VAL A 267 7.30 -8.27 10.55
C VAL A 267 6.89 -6.87 11.03
N VAL A 268 5.85 -6.27 10.42
CA VAL A 268 5.32 -4.98 10.85
C VAL A 268 4.87 -5.03 12.31
N LEU A 269 4.07 -6.04 12.68
CA LEU A 269 3.58 -6.22 14.05
C LEU A 269 4.73 -6.45 15.04
N ALA A 270 5.73 -7.26 14.68
CA ALA A 270 6.88 -7.53 15.53
C ALA A 270 7.71 -6.27 15.81
N ILE A 271 7.91 -5.42 14.79
CA ILE A 271 8.64 -4.16 14.93
C ILE A 271 7.84 -3.17 15.79
N GLN A 272 6.55 -3.01 15.54
CA GLN A 272 5.67 -2.14 16.35
C GLN A 272 5.69 -2.53 17.82
N ARG A 273 5.58 -3.84 18.13
CA ARG A 273 5.66 -4.33 19.52
C ARG A 273 6.98 -3.98 20.21
N ARG A 274 8.12 -4.04 19.49
CA ARG A 274 9.43 -3.65 20.05
C ARG A 274 9.48 -2.17 20.39
N HIS A 275 8.94 -1.29 19.54
CA HIS A 275 8.89 0.14 19.82
C HIS A 275 8.04 0.46 21.06
N HIS A 276 6.87 -0.14 21.20
CA HIS A 276 6.03 0.04 22.39
C HIS A 276 6.70 -0.49 23.68
N ALA A 277 7.38 -1.63 23.62
CA ALA A 277 8.10 -2.18 24.77
C ALA A 277 9.34 -1.36 25.17
N GLY A 278 9.99 -0.69 24.21
CA GLY A 278 11.14 0.19 24.45
C GLY A 278 10.75 1.54 25.06
N GLY A 279 9.64 2.15 24.62
CA GLY A 279 9.15 3.44 25.15
C GLY A 279 8.64 3.36 26.60
N GLY A 280 8.09 2.22 27.02
CA GLY A 280 7.58 2.03 28.38
C GLY A 280 8.64 1.90 29.48
N ARG A 281 9.93 1.76 29.14
CA ARG A 281 11.02 1.61 30.12
C ARG A 281 11.70 2.91 30.54
N LEU A 282 11.43 4.03 29.88
CA LEU A 282 12.08 5.32 30.19
C LEU A 282 11.31 6.20 31.19
N LEU A 283 10.11 5.78 31.65
CA LEU A 283 9.27 6.55 32.59
C LEU A 283 9.21 5.96 34.02
N ARG A 284 10.21 5.17 34.43
CA ARG A 284 10.30 4.61 35.80
C ARG A 284 11.70 4.74 36.40
N THR A 285 12.21 5.96 36.47
CA THR A 285 13.26 6.32 37.43
C THR A 285 13.17 7.82 37.69
N THR A 286 12.38 8.18 38.70
CA THR A 286 12.62 9.17 39.77
C THR A 286 11.29 9.48 40.44
#